data_AF-A0A662ER11-F1
#
_entry.id   AF-A0A662ER11-F1
#
_cell.length_a   1.000
_cell.length_b   1.000
_cell.length_c   1.000
_cell.angle_alpha   90.00
_cell.angle_beta   90.00
_cell.angle_gamma   90.00
#
_symmetry.space_group_name_H-M   'P 1'
#
loop_
_entity.id
_entity.type
_entity.pdbx_description
1 polymer ?
#
loop_
_entity_poly.entity_id
_entity_poly.type
_entity_poly.pdbx_seq_one_letter_code
_entity_poly.pdbx_strand_id
1 'polypeptide(L)'
;MKILFVAAECAPFAKVGGLGDVVWALAKALRELGVDVARFIPKYRGVEDEIELAEVGELSITMGGGPCHCRILKGTHPKGGSIYFLDYPPYFDRAGIYGERGEAYPDSLERFALLARAALELPGAVGFAPDIFHIHDWHTSLVPVYLRFGGFPQSAKILLTIHNLAHQGIYPPERAAALGLPEEGISAITYRGKLNLLYGGIRFADLVTTVS
;
A
#
# COMPACT_ATOMS: atom_id res chain seq x y z
N MET A 1 8.08 -15.93 11.54
CA MET A 1 6.91 -15.22 10.96
C MET A 1 7.43 -13.98 10.25
N LYS A 2 7.01 -13.79 9.00
CA LYS A 2 7.34 -12.64 8.16
C LYS A 2 6.10 -11.78 7.95
N ILE A 3 6.22 -10.48 8.18
CA ILE A 3 5.12 -9.54 7.98
C ILE A 3 5.57 -8.45 7.02
N LEU A 4 4.78 -8.22 5.97
CA LEU A 4 4.94 -7.05 5.11
C LEU A 4 3.93 -5.99 5.50
N PHE A 5 4.42 -4.87 6.03
CA PHE A 5 3.61 -3.69 6.29
C PHE A 5 3.45 -2.94 4.98
N VAL A 6 2.22 -2.67 4.56
CA VAL A 6 1.92 -1.86 3.37
C VAL A 6 1.19 -0.61 3.80
N ALA A 7 1.75 0.56 3.48
CA ALA A 7 1.20 1.83 3.93
C ALA A 7 1.47 2.96 2.93
N ALA A 8 0.68 4.04 3.02
CA ALA A 8 0.95 5.29 2.31
C ALA A 8 2.00 6.15 3.03
N GLU A 9 2.16 6.00 4.34
CA GLU A 9 3.13 6.75 5.16
C GLU A 9 3.97 5.80 6.01
N CYS A 10 5.22 6.18 6.23
CA CYS A 10 6.11 5.59 7.22
C CYS A 10 7.19 6.63 7.57
N ALA A 11 7.24 7.06 8.82
CA ALA A 11 8.30 7.93 9.30
C ALA A 11 9.67 7.20 9.29
N PRO A 12 10.80 7.90 9.13
CA PRO A 12 10.92 9.32 8.75
C PRO A 12 10.70 9.57 7.25
N PHE A 13 10.57 8.53 6.43
CA PHE A 13 10.62 8.60 4.96
C PHE A 13 9.45 9.34 4.31
N ALA A 14 8.24 9.20 4.86
CA ALA A 14 7.03 9.78 4.29
C ALA A 14 6.00 9.96 5.40
N LYS A 15 5.67 11.21 5.74
CA LYS A 15 4.77 11.51 6.86
C LYS A 15 3.96 12.78 6.61
N VAL A 16 2.66 12.68 6.84
CA VAL A 16 1.71 13.80 6.92
C VAL A 16 1.01 13.79 8.28
N GLY A 17 0.65 12.61 8.80
CA GLY A 17 -0.08 12.45 10.06
C GLY A 17 0.54 11.41 10.99
N GLY A 18 -0.26 10.94 11.95
CA GLY A 18 0.16 9.93 12.93
C GLY A 18 0.33 8.52 12.35
N LEU A 19 -0.25 8.24 11.17
CA LEU A 19 -0.15 6.92 10.53
C LEU A 19 1.32 6.52 10.29
N GLY A 20 2.12 7.44 9.77
CA GLY A 20 3.54 7.18 9.52
C GLY A 20 4.34 6.88 10.79
N ASP A 21 4.01 7.50 11.92
CA ASP A 21 4.65 7.23 13.21
C ASP A 21 4.28 5.84 13.73
N VAL A 22 3.01 5.45 13.63
CA VAL A 22 2.53 4.14 14.08
C VAL A 22 3.15 3.02 13.24
N VAL A 23 3.17 3.16 11.91
CA VAL A 23 3.80 2.17 11.00
C VAL A 23 5.27 1.96 11.36
N TRP A 24 6.00 3.04 11.65
CA TRP A 24 7.39 2.98 12.06
C TRP A 24 7.56 2.31 13.44
N ALA A 25 6.86 2.83 14.45
CA ALA A 25 7.02 2.41 15.85
C ALA A 25 6.59 0.94 16.05
N LEU A 26 5.48 0.53 15.44
CA LEU A 26 5.00 -0.84 15.53
C LEU A 26 5.95 -1.82 14.84
N ALA A 27 6.44 -1.50 13.63
CA ALA A 27 7.42 -2.34 12.95
C ALA A 27 8.69 -2.52 13.78
N LYS A 28 9.18 -1.44 14.39
CA LYS A 28 10.33 -1.48 15.30
C LYS A 28 10.07 -2.38 16.51
N ALA A 29 8.94 -2.19 17.20
CA ALA A 29 8.59 -2.97 18.38
C ALA A 29 8.44 -4.48 18.07
N LEU A 30 7.80 -4.84 16.96
CA LEU A 30 7.68 -6.24 16.54
C LEU A 30 9.04 -6.87 16.22
N ARG A 31 9.98 -6.11 15.64
CA ARG A 31 11.34 -6.58 15.39
C ARG A 31 12.13 -6.79 16.67
N GLU A 32 11.95 -5.93 17.68
CA GLU A 32 12.53 -6.12 19.01
C GLU A 32 12.01 -7.40 19.69
N LEU A 33 10.80 -7.86 19.32
CA LEU A 33 10.23 -9.14 19.71
C LEU A 33 10.63 -10.32 18.80
N GLY A 34 11.54 -10.12 17.84
CA GLY A 34 12.05 -11.18 16.97
C GLY A 34 11.20 -11.49 15.73
N VAL A 35 10.21 -10.67 15.40
CA VAL A 35 9.42 -10.81 14.17
C VAL A 35 10.16 -10.20 12.98
N ASP A 36 10.19 -10.91 11.85
CA ASP A 36 10.80 -10.38 10.62
C ASP A 36 9.81 -9.47 9.89
N VAL A 37 9.89 -8.17 10.21
CA VAL A 37 9.03 -7.14 9.60
C VAL A 37 9.81 -6.41 8.51
N ALA A 38 9.20 -6.36 7.32
CA ALA A 38 9.55 -5.46 6.24
C ALA A 38 8.40 -4.46 6.00
N ARG A 39 8.73 -3.30 5.42
CA ARG A 39 7.74 -2.28 5.05
C ARG A 39 7.77 -2.03 3.56
N PHE A 40 6.65 -1.66 2.99
CA PHE A 40 6.50 -1.28 1.60
C PHE A 40 5.61 -0.04 1.48
N ILE A 41 6.20 1.04 0.99
CA ILE A 41 5.52 2.33 0.77
C ILE A 41 5.90 2.88 -0.61
N PRO A 42 5.19 3.90 -1.14
CA PRO A 42 5.67 4.59 -2.33
C PRO A 42 6.99 5.33 -2.11
N LYS A 43 7.82 5.41 -3.16
CA LYS A 43 8.99 6.29 -3.19
C LYS A 43 8.51 7.73 -3.40
N TYR A 44 8.34 8.47 -2.30
CA TYR A 44 8.09 9.90 -2.38
C TYR A 44 9.39 10.69 -2.60
N ARG A 45 9.26 11.95 -3.01
CA ARG A 45 10.39 12.89 -3.10
C ARG A 45 11.06 13.05 -1.73
N GLY A 46 12.40 13.00 -1.68
CA GLY A 46 13.19 13.20 -0.45
C GLY A 46 13.43 11.95 0.40
N VAL A 47 12.93 10.77 0.00
CA VAL A 47 13.22 9.51 0.72
C VAL A 47 14.73 9.24 0.79
N GLU A 48 15.46 9.57 -0.28
CA GLU A 48 16.91 9.45 -0.39
C GLU A 48 17.68 10.30 0.63
N ASP A 49 17.08 11.34 1.20
CA ASP A 49 17.72 12.17 2.24
C ASP A 49 17.77 11.43 3.59
N GLU A 50 16.92 10.43 3.78
CA GLU A 50 16.75 9.68 5.03
C GLU A 50 17.45 8.31 5.01
N ILE A 51 17.69 7.73 3.83
CA ILE A 51 18.24 6.38 3.70
C ILE A 51 18.89 6.12 2.35
N GLU A 52 20.00 5.37 2.36
CA GLU A 52 20.60 4.84 1.14
C GLU A 52 19.68 3.80 0.49
N LEU A 53 19.52 3.92 -0.82
CA LEU A 53 18.64 3.09 -1.63
C LEU A 53 19.43 2.25 -2.62
N ALA A 54 19.12 0.97 -2.67
CA ALA A 54 19.57 0.07 -3.72
C ALA A 54 18.38 -0.40 -4.56
N GLU A 55 18.51 -0.42 -5.87
CA GLU A 55 17.53 -1.06 -6.74
C GLU A 55 17.63 -2.58 -6.60
N VAL A 56 16.51 -3.25 -6.33
CA VAL A 56 16.45 -4.69 -6.04
C VAL A 56 15.51 -5.46 -6.94
N GLY A 57 14.81 -4.77 -7.85
CA GLY A 57 13.92 -5.41 -8.82
C GLY A 57 13.07 -4.41 -9.57
N GLU A 58 12.26 -4.93 -10.48
CA GLU A 58 11.30 -4.19 -11.31
C GLU A 58 9.97 -4.94 -11.36
N LEU A 59 8.89 -4.20 -11.56
CA LEU A 59 7.53 -4.73 -11.73
C LEU A 59 6.89 -4.12 -12.97
N SER A 60 6.12 -4.92 -13.71
CA SER A 60 5.34 -4.46 -14.85
C SER A 60 3.85 -4.73 -14.60
N ILE A 61 3.18 -3.75 -14.01
CA ILE A 61 1.81 -3.90 -13.51
C ILE A 61 0.83 -3.32 -14.53
N THR A 62 -0.11 -4.12 -15.01
CA THR A 62 -1.18 -3.61 -15.90
C THR A 62 -2.31 -3.00 -15.08
N MET A 63 -2.46 -1.68 -15.17
CA MET A 63 -3.55 -0.91 -14.58
C MET A 63 -4.63 -0.64 -15.63
N GLY A 64 -5.76 -0.04 -15.24
CA GLY A 64 -6.82 0.34 -16.18
C GLY A 64 -6.37 1.27 -17.31
N GLY A 65 -5.35 2.10 -17.05
CA GLY A 65 -4.75 3.01 -18.03
C GLY A 65 -3.61 2.41 -18.87
N GLY A 66 -3.28 1.12 -18.69
CA GLY A 66 -2.16 0.46 -19.37
C GLY A 66 -1.05 -0.01 -18.42
N PRO A 67 0.09 -0.47 -18.97
CA PRO A 67 1.20 -0.98 -18.18
C PRO A 67 1.93 0.14 -17.44
N CYS A 68 2.21 -0.10 -16.15
CA CYS A 68 3.05 0.72 -15.28
C CYS A 68 4.34 -0.05 -14.98
N HIS A 69 5.45 0.39 -15.57
CA HIS A 69 6.78 -0.12 -15.26
C HIS A 69 7.32 0.60 -14.03
N CYS A 70 7.51 -0.13 -12.94
CA CYS A 70 7.92 0.40 -11.65
C CYS A 70 9.25 -0.22 -11.23
N ARG A 71 10.08 0.53 -10.52
CA ARG A 71 11.29 0.01 -9.89
C ARG A 71 11.01 -0.27 -8.42
N ILE A 72 11.67 -1.28 -7.89
CA ILE A 72 11.66 -1.60 -6.46
C ILE A 72 13.00 -1.21 -5.87
N LEU A 73 12.97 -0.23 -4.98
CA LEU A 73 14.15 0.19 -4.23
C LEU A 73 14.09 -0.41 -2.83
N LYS A 74 15.25 -0.67 -2.23
CA LYS A 74 15.38 -1.16 -0.86
C LYS A 74 16.32 -0.27 -0.08
N GLY A 75 15.86 0.13 1.11
CA GLY A 75 16.70 0.66 2.18
C GLY A 75 16.75 -0.31 3.36
N THR A 76 17.82 -0.22 4.17
CA THR A 76 17.93 -0.98 5.42
C THR A 76 18.23 -0.04 6.57
N HIS A 77 17.32 0.06 7.54
CA HIS A 77 17.52 0.89 8.71
C HIS A 77 17.94 0.03 9.92
N PRO A 78 18.97 0.39 10.70
CA PRO A 78 19.48 -0.43 11.81
C PRO A 78 18.41 -0.87 12.82
N LYS A 79 17.49 0.03 13.18
CA LYS A 79 16.37 -0.25 14.10
C LYS A 79 15.07 -0.67 13.39
N GLY A 80 14.93 -0.31 12.12
CA GLY A 80 13.67 -0.42 11.38
C GLY A 80 13.58 -1.66 10.48
N GLY A 81 14.72 -2.30 10.21
CA GLY A 81 14.79 -3.42 9.27
C GLY A 81 14.70 -2.96 7.81
N SER A 82 14.36 -3.92 6.95
CA SER A 82 14.16 -3.70 5.52
C SER A 82 12.96 -2.79 5.27
N ILE A 83 13.13 -1.84 4.36
CA ILE A 83 12.04 -1.10 3.76
C ILE A 83 12.20 -1.12 2.25
N TYR A 84 11.10 -1.39 1.57
CA TYR A 84 10.99 -1.38 0.12
C TYR A 84 10.18 -0.18 -0.32
N PHE A 85 10.54 0.38 -1.47
CA PHE A 85 9.86 1.53 -2.04
C PHE A 85 9.39 1.21 -3.45
N LEU A 86 8.12 1.51 -3.71
CA LEU A 86 7.57 1.50 -5.06
C LEU A 86 7.97 2.79 -5.76
N ASP A 87 8.94 2.72 -6.65
CA ASP A 87 9.35 3.86 -7.46
C ASP A 87 8.58 3.89 -8.78
N TYR A 88 7.62 4.81 -8.82
CA TYR A 88 6.86 5.17 -10.02
C TYR A 88 6.67 6.70 -10.03
N PRO A 89 7.66 7.44 -10.57
CA PRO A 89 7.69 8.90 -10.51
C PRO A 89 6.42 9.62 -10.97
N PRO A 90 5.69 9.19 -12.02
CA PRO A 90 4.45 9.85 -12.44
C PRO A 90 3.41 10.04 -11.32
N TYR A 91 3.43 9.16 -10.31
CA TYR A 91 2.49 9.19 -9.20
C TYR A 91 3.08 9.71 -7.89
N PHE A 92 4.37 9.51 -7.66
CA PHE A 92 4.96 9.67 -6.32
C PHE A 92 6.08 10.71 -6.24
N ASP A 93 6.68 11.12 -7.36
CA ASP A 93 7.62 12.25 -7.39
C ASP A 93 6.86 13.59 -7.45
N ARG A 94 6.20 13.93 -6.35
CA ARG A 94 5.41 15.16 -6.19
C ARG A 94 5.71 15.84 -4.86
N ALA A 95 5.27 17.09 -4.69
CA ALA A 95 5.62 17.87 -3.51
C ALA A 95 4.91 17.38 -2.23
N GLY A 96 3.70 16.82 -2.37
CA GLY A 96 2.95 16.26 -1.24
C GLY A 96 2.59 14.78 -1.43
N ILE A 97 2.17 14.12 -0.34
CA ILE A 97 1.74 12.71 -0.34
C ILE A 97 0.31 12.56 -0.89
N TYR A 98 -0.62 13.35 -0.38
CA TYR A 98 -2.06 13.25 -0.73
C TYR A 98 -2.53 14.35 -1.68
N GLY A 99 -1.79 15.44 -1.78
CA GLY A 99 -2.18 16.61 -2.54
C GLY A 99 -1.16 17.74 -2.42
N GLU A 100 -1.42 18.84 -3.12
CA GLU A 100 -0.62 20.06 -3.07
C GLU A 100 -1.53 21.26 -2.83
N ARG A 101 -1.06 22.25 -2.04
CA ARG A 101 -1.77 23.52 -1.81
C ARG A 101 -3.22 23.36 -1.32
N GLY A 102 -3.50 22.28 -0.58
CA GLY A 102 -4.82 21.98 -0.02
C GLY A 102 -5.75 21.21 -0.95
N GLU A 103 -5.33 20.89 -2.17
CA GLU A 103 -6.11 20.10 -3.12
C GLU A 103 -5.56 18.67 -3.21
N ALA A 104 -6.46 17.69 -3.08
CA ALA A 104 -6.10 16.28 -3.23
C ALA A 104 -5.74 15.96 -4.68
N TYR A 105 -4.78 15.07 -4.89
CA TYR A 105 -4.46 14.64 -6.25
C TYR A 105 -5.63 13.87 -6.89
N PRO A 106 -6.01 14.20 -8.13
CA PRO A 106 -7.18 13.61 -8.80
C PRO A 106 -7.01 12.12 -9.15
N ASP A 107 -5.76 11.66 -9.20
CA ASP A 107 -5.34 10.30 -9.52
C ASP A 107 -5.04 9.45 -8.27
N SER A 108 -5.47 9.90 -7.08
CA SER A 108 -5.29 9.15 -5.83
C SER A 108 -5.82 7.72 -5.89
N LEU A 109 -6.89 7.46 -6.64
CA LEU A 109 -7.41 6.12 -6.86
C LEU A 109 -6.36 5.20 -7.52
N GLU A 110 -5.80 5.65 -8.64
CA GLU A 110 -4.82 4.93 -9.45
C GLU A 110 -3.51 4.74 -8.70
N ARG A 111 -3.06 5.78 -7.98
CA ARG A 111 -1.83 5.76 -7.16
C ARG A 111 -1.86 4.63 -6.14
N PHE A 112 -2.94 4.55 -5.38
CA PHE A 112 -3.07 3.60 -4.30
C PHE A 112 -3.53 2.21 -4.77
N ALA A 113 -4.23 2.12 -5.90
CA ALA A 113 -4.46 0.86 -6.60
C ALA A 113 -3.15 0.23 -7.11
N LEU A 114 -2.25 1.04 -7.68
CA LEU A 114 -0.92 0.59 -8.11
C LEU A 114 -0.10 0.07 -6.92
N LEU A 115 -0.08 0.81 -5.80
CA LEU A 115 0.59 0.36 -4.57
C LEU A 115 0.06 -1.00 -4.09
N ALA A 116 -1.27 -1.19 -4.09
CA ALA A 116 -1.89 -2.42 -3.65
C ALA A 116 -1.53 -3.61 -4.55
N ARG A 117 -1.51 -3.44 -5.88
CA ARG A 117 -1.08 -4.50 -6.81
C ARG A 117 0.41 -4.80 -6.67
N ALA A 118 1.23 -3.75 -6.60
CA ALA A 118 2.67 -3.90 -6.43
C ALA A 118 3.03 -4.66 -5.15
N ALA A 119 2.27 -4.46 -4.07
CA ALA A 119 2.48 -5.18 -2.81
C ALA A 119 2.31 -6.69 -2.96
N LEU A 120 1.39 -7.14 -3.83
CA LEU A 120 1.16 -8.56 -4.11
C LEU A 120 2.22 -9.18 -5.04
N GLU A 121 2.87 -8.38 -5.89
CA GLU A 121 3.94 -8.84 -6.79
C GLU A 121 5.34 -8.74 -6.16
N LEU A 122 5.53 -7.81 -5.23
CA LEU A 122 6.79 -7.57 -4.51
C LEU A 122 7.45 -8.87 -3.99
N PRO A 123 6.73 -9.82 -3.36
CA PRO A 123 7.33 -11.05 -2.85
C PRO A 123 8.15 -11.84 -3.89
N GLY A 124 7.63 -11.92 -5.12
CA GLY A 124 8.30 -12.59 -6.23
C GLY A 124 9.53 -11.83 -6.73
N ALA A 125 9.46 -10.49 -6.73
CA ALA A 125 10.56 -9.65 -7.21
C ALA A 125 11.77 -9.61 -6.26
N VAL A 126 11.54 -9.64 -4.93
CA VAL A 126 12.62 -9.45 -3.94
C VAL A 126 12.91 -10.66 -3.06
N GLY A 127 12.22 -11.79 -3.29
CA GLY A 127 12.39 -13.02 -2.51
C GLY A 127 11.89 -12.92 -1.06
N PHE A 128 10.99 -11.98 -0.76
CA PHE A 128 10.37 -11.84 0.56
C PHE A 128 8.93 -12.31 0.53
N ALA A 129 8.68 -13.57 0.88
CA ALA A 129 7.34 -14.14 1.01
C ALA A 129 6.76 -13.86 2.41
N PRO A 130 5.82 -12.90 2.58
CA PRO A 130 5.20 -12.65 3.89
C PRO A 130 4.17 -13.72 4.24
N ASP A 131 4.10 -14.06 5.53
CA ASP A 131 2.99 -14.83 6.09
C ASP A 131 1.74 -13.95 6.23
N ILE A 132 1.96 -12.65 6.51
CA ILE A 132 0.92 -11.64 6.74
C ILE A 132 1.23 -10.37 5.94
N PHE A 133 0.25 -9.88 5.19
CA PHE A 133 0.20 -8.47 4.78
C PHE A 133 -0.53 -7.68 5.86
N HIS A 134 0.21 -6.79 6.53
CA HIS A 134 -0.38 -5.83 7.46
C HIS A 134 -0.59 -4.52 6.70
N ILE A 135 -1.83 -4.27 6.31
CA ILE A 135 -2.21 -3.12 5.49
C ILE A 135 -2.82 -2.02 6.37
N HIS A 136 -2.56 -0.77 6.01
CA HIS A 136 -2.98 0.39 6.77
C HIS A 136 -3.88 1.31 5.94
N ASP A 137 -5.10 1.54 6.46
CA ASP A 137 -6.13 2.43 5.92
C ASP A 137 -6.58 2.13 4.47
N TRP A 138 -7.45 3.01 3.97
CA TRP A 138 -8.07 2.91 2.65
C TRP A 138 -7.05 2.85 1.50
N HIS A 139 -5.88 3.47 1.67
CA HIS A 139 -4.80 3.52 0.67
C HIS A 139 -4.33 2.12 0.24
N THR A 140 -4.44 1.14 1.13
CA THR A 140 -3.94 -0.22 0.87
C THR A 140 -5.05 -1.27 0.97
N SER A 141 -6.29 -0.82 1.18
CA SER A 141 -7.47 -1.67 1.34
C SER A 141 -7.87 -2.44 0.07
N LEU A 142 -7.27 -2.12 -1.08
CA LEU A 142 -7.43 -2.92 -2.30
C LEU A 142 -6.55 -4.18 -2.33
N VAL A 143 -5.54 -4.32 -1.44
CA VAL A 143 -4.70 -5.54 -1.38
C VAL A 143 -5.54 -6.82 -1.24
N PRO A 144 -6.48 -6.95 -0.29
CA PRO A 144 -7.31 -8.15 -0.18
C PRO A 144 -8.29 -8.32 -1.35
N VAL A 145 -8.72 -7.23 -1.96
CA VAL A 145 -9.61 -7.26 -3.13
C VAL A 145 -8.86 -7.81 -4.35
N TYR A 146 -7.65 -7.32 -4.62
CA TYR A 146 -6.80 -7.87 -5.68
C TYR A 146 -6.37 -9.30 -5.37
N LEU A 147 -6.06 -9.64 -4.13
CA LEU A 147 -5.74 -11.03 -3.78
C LEU A 147 -6.90 -11.97 -4.12
N ARG A 148 -8.15 -11.54 -3.85
CA ARG A 148 -9.36 -12.34 -4.08
C ARG A 148 -9.78 -12.42 -5.55
N PHE A 149 -9.70 -11.31 -6.28
CA PHE A 149 -10.31 -11.17 -7.62
C PHE A 149 -9.28 -10.96 -8.74
N GLY A 150 -8.01 -10.72 -8.42
CA GLY A 150 -6.95 -10.40 -9.37
C GLY A 150 -6.10 -11.60 -9.81
N GLY A 151 -6.41 -12.82 -9.36
CA GLY A 151 -5.73 -14.04 -9.80
C GLY A 151 -4.34 -14.27 -9.19
N PHE A 152 -4.07 -13.71 -8.01
CA PHE A 152 -2.78 -13.89 -7.34
C PHE A 152 -2.70 -15.27 -6.65
N PRO A 153 -1.57 -15.99 -6.76
CA PRO A 153 -1.42 -17.34 -6.21
C PRO A 153 -1.11 -17.39 -4.70
N GLN A 154 -1.08 -16.26 -4.01
CA GLN A 154 -0.56 -16.16 -2.64
C GLN A 154 -1.62 -16.49 -1.56
N SER A 155 -1.19 -17.20 -0.50
CA SER A 155 -2.04 -17.63 0.62
C SER A 155 -1.87 -16.82 1.91
N ALA A 156 -1.09 -15.72 1.85
CA ALA A 156 -0.79 -14.88 3.01
C ALA A 156 -2.07 -14.27 3.61
N LYS A 157 -2.08 -14.14 4.93
CA LYS A 157 -3.20 -13.55 5.66
C LYS A 157 -3.15 -12.03 5.60
N ILE A 158 -4.31 -11.40 5.64
CA ILE A 158 -4.44 -9.95 5.55
C ILE A 158 -4.99 -9.39 6.86
N LEU A 159 -4.18 -8.55 7.51
CA LEU A 159 -4.56 -7.74 8.65
C LEU A 159 -4.73 -6.29 8.21
N LEU A 160 -5.93 -5.73 8.32
CA LEU A 160 -6.19 -4.31 8.09
C LEU A 160 -6.24 -3.55 9.41
N THR A 161 -5.45 -2.48 9.53
CA THR A 161 -5.60 -1.50 10.61
C THR A 161 -6.18 -0.21 10.09
N ILE A 162 -7.26 0.26 10.73
CA ILE A 162 -7.93 1.52 10.43
C ILE A 162 -7.47 2.57 11.46
N HIS A 163 -6.84 3.63 10.97
CA HIS A 163 -6.37 4.75 11.80
C HIS A 163 -7.39 5.87 11.88
N ASN A 164 -8.19 6.05 10.82
CA ASN A 164 -9.25 7.03 10.82
C ASN A 164 -10.41 6.62 9.90
N LEU A 165 -11.53 6.20 10.51
CA LEU A 165 -12.71 5.74 9.81
C LEU A 165 -13.40 6.83 8.96
N ALA A 166 -13.08 8.11 9.19
CA ALA A 166 -13.58 9.20 8.35
C ALA A 166 -12.99 9.18 6.93
N HIS A 167 -11.81 8.58 6.74
CA HIS A 167 -11.14 8.48 5.43
C HIS A 167 -11.29 7.08 4.85
N GLN A 168 -12.17 6.94 3.85
CA GLN A 168 -12.55 5.63 3.31
C GLN A 168 -12.12 5.38 1.86
N GLY A 169 -11.58 6.40 1.17
CA GLY A 169 -11.31 6.31 -0.26
C GLY A 169 -12.60 6.07 -1.05
N ILE A 170 -13.49 7.05 -1.08
CA ILE A 170 -14.77 6.95 -1.79
C ILE A 170 -14.65 7.64 -3.14
N TYR A 171 -14.96 6.91 -4.21
CA TYR A 171 -14.88 7.39 -5.58
C TYR A 171 -16.18 7.11 -6.34
N PRO A 172 -16.50 7.91 -7.35
CA PRO A 172 -17.71 7.69 -8.13
C PRO A 172 -17.51 6.48 -9.07
N PRO A 173 -18.59 5.75 -9.42
CA PRO A 173 -18.51 4.44 -10.11
C PRO A 173 -17.83 4.50 -11.48
N GLU A 174 -17.89 5.62 -12.18
CA GLU A 174 -17.22 5.83 -13.48
C GLU A 174 -15.69 5.69 -13.41
N ARG A 175 -15.09 5.80 -12.22
CA ARG A 175 -13.65 5.60 -12.02
C ARG A 175 -13.26 4.12 -11.93
N ALA A 176 -14.20 3.19 -11.96
CA ALA A 176 -13.95 1.75 -11.77
C ALA A 176 -12.94 1.17 -12.75
N ALA A 177 -12.97 1.62 -14.01
CA ALA A 177 -12.07 1.15 -15.06
C ALA A 177 -10.59 1.30 -14.66
N ALA A 178 -10.25 2.34 -13.89
CA ALA A 178 -8.89 2.65 -13.47
C ALA A 178 -8.28 1.55 -12.57
N LEU A 179 -9.12 0.77 -11.88
CA LEU A 179 -8.69 -0.29 -10.96
C LEU A 179 -8.23 -1.56 -11.69
N GLY A 180 -8.61 -1.78 -12.94
CA GLY A 180 -8.30 -3.02 -13.66
C GLY A 180 -8.77 -4.27 -12.92
N LEU A 181 -9.90 -4.18 -12.20
CA LEU A 181 -10.59 -5.28 -11.55
C LEU A 181 -11.69 -5.84 -12.47
N PRO A 182 -12.01 -7.14 -12.39
CA PRO A 182 -13.19 -7.69 -13.03
C PRO A 182 -14.47 -7.14 -12.37
N GLU A 183 -15.61 -7.31 -13.04
CA GLU A 183 -16.90 -6.77 -12.60
C GLU A 183 -17.28 -7.22 -11.18
N GLU A 184 -17.01 -8.47 -10.83
CA GLU A 184 -17.26 -9.03 -9.50
C GLU A 184 -16.44 -8.30 -8.43
N GLY A 185 -15.19 -7.96 -8.73
CA GLY A 185 -14.32 -7.18 -7.84
C GLY A 185 -14.83 -5.74 -7.65
N ILE A 186 -15.29 -5.11 -8.72
CA ILE A 186 -15.91 -3.77 -8.66
C ILE A 186 -17.21 -3.80 -7.84
N SER A 187 -18.08 -4.76 -8.09
CA SER A 187 -19.32 -4.96 -7.33
C SER A 187 -19.03 -5.22 -5.84
N ALA A 188 -17.98 -5.99 -5.55
CA ALA A 188 -17.58 -6.32 -4.20
C ALA A 188 -17.11 -5.11 -3.36
N ILE A 189 -16.57 -4.07 -3.99
CA ILE A 189 -16.17 -2.82 -3.30
C ILE A 189 -17.21 -1.70 -3.45
N THR A 190 -18.30 -1.94 -4.18
CA THR A 190 -19.35 -0.94 -4.36
C THR A 190 -20.25 -0.91 -3.14
N TYR A 191 -20.37 0.27 -2.53
CA TYR A 191 -21.23 0.52 -1.38
C TYR A 191 -22.02 1.81 -1.59
N ARG A 192 -23.35 1.72 -1.50
CA ARG A 192 -24.27 2.84 -1.73
C ARG A 192 -24.03 3.55 -3.09
N GLY A 193 -23.81 2.76 -4.14
CA GLY A 193 -23.64 3.26 -5.51
C GLY A 193 -22.29 3.92 -5.79
N LYS A 194 -21.32 3.85 -4.87
CA LYS A 194 -19.97 4.40 -5.03
C LYS A 194 -18.93 3.32 -4.80
N LEU A 195 -17.75 3.49 -5.37
CA LEU A 195 -16.58 2.69 -5.01
C LEU A 195 -16.15 3.11 -3.60
N ASN A 196 -15.97 2.15 -2.70
CA ASN A 196 -15.48 2.40 -1.35
C ASN A 196 -14.34 1.41 -1.04
N LEU A 197 -13.11 1.92 -1.08
CA LEU A 197 -11.90 1.11 -0.98
C LEU A 197 -11.77 0.49 0.41
N LEU A 198 -12.02 1.27 1.48
CA LEU A 198 -11.97 0.77 2.85
C LEU A 198 -13.05 -0.28 3.11
N TYR A 199 -14.25 -0.09 2.57
CA TYR A 199 -15.32 -1.11 2.65
C TYR A 199 -14.87 -2.43 2.02
N GLY A 200 -14.20 -2.38 0.86
CA GLY A 200 -13.55 -3.55 0.27
C GLY A 200 -12.54 -4.19 1.21
N GLY A 201 -11.64 -3.39 1.79
CA GLY A 201 -10.64 -3.85 2.76
C GLY A 201 -11.28 -4.58 3.95
N ILE A 202 -12.31 -3.99 4.57
CA ILE A 202 -13.01 -4.57 5.71
C ILE A 202 -13.68 -5.91 5.35
N ARG A 203 -14.25 -6.02 4.15
CA ARG A 203 -14.94 -7.24 3.71
C ARG A 203 -14.02 -8.43 3.47
N PHE A 204 -12.79 -8.17 3.02
CA PHE A 204 -11.91 -9.21 2.48
C PHE A 204 -10.62 -9.41 3.29
N ALA A 205 -10.32 -8.58 4.28
CA ALA A 205 -9.27 -8.85 5.25
C ALA A 205 -9.64 -10.04 6.15
N ASP A 206 -8.65 -10.84 6.57
CA ASP A 206 -8.85 -11.92 7.55
C ASP A 206 -9.07 -11.37 8.96
N LEU A 207 -8.48 -10.21 9.28
CA LEU A 207 -8.67 -9.52 10.56
C LEU A 207 -8.67 -8.00 10.36
N VAL A 208 -9.50 -7.30 11.13
CA VAL A 208 -9.57 -5.84 11.15
C VAL A 208 -9.28 -5.35 12.57
N THR A 209 -8.38 -4.38 12.69
CA THR A 209 -8.07 -3.68 13.94
C THR A 209 -8.24 -2.17 13.78
N THR A 210 -8.33 -1.47 14.91
CA THR A 210 -8.41 -0.01 14.97
C THR A 210 -7.39 0.51 15.98
N VAL A 211 -7.09 1.80 15.90
CA VAL A 211 -6.29 2.51 16.92
C VAL A 211 -7.19 3.49 17.68
N SER A 212 -6.85 3.76 18.94
CA SER A 212 -7.59 4.65 19.85
C SER A 212 -6.68 5.69 20.46
#